data_AF-A0A2B4S3N9-F1
#
_entry.id   AF-A0A2B4S3N9-F1
#
_cell.length_a   1.000
_cell.length_b   1.000
_cell.length_c   1.000
_cell.angle_alpha   90.00
_cell.angle_beta   90.00
_cell.angle_gamma   90.00
#
_symmetry.space_group_name_H-M   'P 1'
#
loop_
_entity.id
_entity.type
_entity.pdbx_description
1 polymer ?
#
loop_
_entity_poly.entity_id
_entity_poly.type
_entity_poly.pdbx_seq_one_letter_code
_entity_poly.pdbx_strand_id
1 'polypeptide(L)'
;MTITSQNIDECNDGTHECNMNAECYNILGSYKCTCKDGLHGNGVAATQRFTAVFTNLGKVGRKGPESINGHYTGQDHDRQVTMSNGIQQWTVLHTGVYRIEAIGASGGYGNDIVIKNGGRGARMIGNFHLTNGEIIRVLVGQKGKRGDQYAQKQTAGGGGGTFVVKENNTPLIIAGGGGGIRKMSEQHLGCDASISTTGDAGNNLPLGSGANNGHGHTNDRKDYGGGGGGFYTDGQDSTCKTQYCGGRGGSGYLQGGEGGEYGGGFGGGGGFRSGNKGPGGGGGYSGGSSGANEHISCGGGGGSFNNGTNQCNECCYNSAGHGWNSFSGGSFALSLKWKRMLYLRALVIAGGFTAMFTNLGKGGKNGPELIGGHYTGQDHDGQVALSSGIQRWTVPHTGEYRIEAIGASGGFSEDSIIKNGGRGARMIGNFHLTKDEIISVLVGQKGKRGSHNSQTAGGGGGTFVVRGSNTPLIIAGGGGGIKKMSEQHPGCDASINTTGNAGNNSPLGSGGSNGHGGQKNGWNSGGGGGGFYKNGQDSTCKMQHCGEKGKGGLGYHQGGEGGQNRGGFGGGGGLRTENRGPGGGGGYSGGGAGANKHISCGGGGGSFNVGTNQCNECCYNSTGHGWVNITFLR
;
A
#
# COMPACT_ATOMS: atom_id res chain seq x y z
N MET A 1 -39.28 18.50 48.13
CA MET A 1 -39.47 18.43 46.67
C MET A 1 -38.97 17.07 46.20
N THR A 2 -39.87 16.14 45.92
CA THR A 2 -39.56 14.92 45.18
C THR A 2 -39.40 15.31 43.72
N ILE A 3 -38.17 15.28 43.20
CA ILE A 3 -37.94 15.38 41.76
C ILE A 3 -38.39 14.04 41.18
N THR A 4 -39.59 14.00 40.60
CA THR A 4 -39.97 12.93 39.69
C THR A 4 -39.07 13.06 38.46
N SER A 5 -38.02 12.25 38.40
CA SER A 5 -37.30 11.98 37.16
C SER A 5 -38.32 11.39 36.18
N GLN A 6 -38.85 12.22 35.28
CA GLN A 6 -39.59 11.71 34.14
C GLN A 6 -38.60 10.96 33.27
N ASN A 7 -38.77 9.64 33.18
CA ASN A 7 -38.05 8.84 32.22
C ASN A 7 -38.57 9.20 30.82
N ILE A 8 -37.72 9.81 30.00
CA ILE A 8 -38.04 10.10 28.60
C ILE A 8 -37.91 8.79 27.83
N ASP A 9 -38.82 8.52 26.89
CA ASP A 9 -38.74 7.34 26.03
C ASP A 9 -38.24 7.77 24.65
N GLU A 10 -36.92 7.87 24.50
CA GLU A 10 -36.30 8.34 23.26
C GLU A 10 -36.58 7.42 22.07
N CYS A 11 -36.97 6.16 22.33
CA CYS A 11 -37.36 5.20 21.31
C CYS A 11 -38.73 5.52 20.71
N ASN A 12 -39.72 5.85 21.54
CA ASN A 12 -41.05 6.27 21.08
C ASN A 12 -41.09 7.72 20.56
N ASP A 13 -40.30 8.60 21.18
CA ASP A 13 -40.23 10.01 20.77
C ASP A 13 -39.41 10.21 19.47
N GLY A 14 -38.70 9.17 19.01
CA GLY A 14 -37.88 9.20 17.80
C GLY A 14 -36.64 10.10 17.91
N THR A 15 -36.22 10.42 19.13
CA THR A 15 -35.07 11.28 19.44
C THR A 15 -33.78 10.49 19.66
N HIS A 16 -33.85 9.16 19.58
CA HIS A 16 -32.70 8.26 19.68
C HIS A 16 -31.74 8.39 18.49
N GLU A 17 -30.47 8.05 18.70
CA GLU A 17 -29.43 8.02 17.66
C GLU A 17 -29.18 6.60 17.11
N CYS A 18 -30.05 5.62 17.41
CA CYS A 18 -29.88 4.27 16.88
C CYS A 18 -29.79 4.23 15.35
N ASN A 19 -28.90 3.39 14.85
CA ASN A 19 -28.75 3.12 13.42
C ASN A 19 -30.06 2.58 12.83
N MET A 20 -30.34 2.87 11.56
CA MET A 20 -31.49 2.28 10.86
C MET A 20 -31.50 0.74 10.86
N ASN A 21 -30.32 0.13 11.03
CA ASN A 21 -30.13 -1.31 11.12
C ASN A 21 -29.97 -1.81 12.57
N ALA A 22 -30.40 -1.03 13.55
CA ALA A 22 -30.48 -1.40 14.95
C ALA A 22 -31.91 -1.20 15.47
N GLU A 23 -32.20 -1.85 16.58
CA GLU A 23 -33.43 -1.74 17.35
C GLU A 23 -33.17 -0.90 18.60
N CYS A 24 -34.05 0.06 18.87
CA CYS A 24 -34.02 0.90 20.04
C CYS A 24 -34.78 0.22 21.19
N TYR A 25 -34.16 0.18 22.37
CA TYR A 25 -34.72 -0.33 23.61
C TYR A 25 -34.66 0.76 24.67
N ASN A 26 -35.82 1.27 25.09
CA ASN A 26 -35.88 2.28 26.14
C ASN A 26 -35.47 1.65 27.50
N ILE A 27 -34.66 2.36 28.27
CA ILE A 27 -34.24 1.97 29.62
C ILE A 27 -34.46 3.11 30.61
N LEU A 28 -34.36 2.86 31.92
CA LEU A 28 -34.60 3.93 32.89
C LEU A 28 -33.48 4.97 32.83
N GLY A 29 -33.81 6.18 32.39
CA GLY A 29 -32.92 7.34 32.27
C GLY A 29 -32.13 7.42 30.96
N SER A 30 -32.36 6.53 29.98
CA SER A 30 -31.69 6.53 28.67
C SER A 30 -32.31 5.50 27.70
N TYR A 31 -31.67 5.26 26.55
CA TYR A 31 -32.01 4.19 25.60
C TYR A 31 -30.79 3.33 25.27
N LYS A 32 -31.04 2.12 24.75
CA LYS A 32 -30.03 1.18 24.27
C LYS A 32 -30.33 0.77 22.84
N CYS A 33 -29.35 0.87 21.96
CA CYS A 33 -29.45 0.36 20.61
C CYS A 33 -28.85 -1.04 20.52
N THR A 34 -29.55 -1.98 19.88
CA THR A 34 -29.05 -3.34 19.63
C THR A 34 -29.08 -3.60 18.14
N CYS A 35 -27.98 -4.05 17.54
CA CYS A 35 -27.95 -4.34 16.11
C CYS A 35 -28.97 -5.44 15.76
N LYS A 36 -29.66 -5.30 14.62
CA LYS A 36 -30.52 -6.37 14.09
C LYS A 36 -29.68 -7.62 13.79
N ASP A 37 -30.32 -8.79 13.79
CA ASP A 37 -29.64 -10.07 13.61
C ASP A 37 -28.73 -10.09 12.37
N GLY A 38 -27.50 -10.59 12.54
CA GLY A 38 -26.47 -10.64 11.50
C GLY A 38 -25.63 -9.36 11.34
N LEU A 39 -25.87 -8.34 12.16
CA LEU A 39 -25.11 -7.09 12.18
C LEU A 39 -24.29 -6.93 13.46
N HIS A 40 -23.16 -6.25 13.34
CA HIS A 40 -22.22 -6.04 14.42
C HIS A 40 -21.97 -4.56 14.65
N GLY A 41 -21.85 -4.19 15.92
CA GLY A 41 -21.55 -2.84 16.38
C GLY A 41 -22.32 -2.51 17.66
N ASN A 42 -22.38 -1.23 18.02
CA ASN A 42 -22.98 -0.75 19.27
C ASN A 42 -24.44 -0.31 19.12
N GLY A 43 -25.07 -0.61 17.97
CA GLY A 43 -26.45 -0.23 17.66
C GLY A 43 -26.63 1.23 17.20
N VAL A 44 -25.68 2.13 17.44
CA VAL A 44 -25.62 3.47 16.78
C VAL A 44 -24.85 3.37 15.46
N ALA A 45 -23.86 2.48 15.41
CA ALA A 45 -23.24 1.95 14.19
C ALA A 45 -23.51 0.45 14.11
N ALA A 46 -24.27 0.01 13.11
CA ALA A 46 -24.57 -1.41 12.85
C ALA A 46 -24.04 -1.78 11.45
N THR A 47 -22.99 -2.61 11.41
CA THR A 47 -22.29 -3.00 10.18
C THR A 47 -22.34 -4.50 9.96
N GLN A 48 -22.58 -4.93 8.71
CA GLN A 48 -22.46 -6.33 8.34
C GLN A 48 -21.00 -6.65 8.03
N ARG A 49 -20.38 -7.53 8.81
CA ARG A 49 -19.01 -7.99 8.52
C ARG A 49 -19.10 -9.31 7.79
N PHE A 50 -18.48 -9.36 6.62
CA PHE A 50 -18.31 -10.59 5.87
C PHE A 50 -16.82 -10.73 5.55
N THR A 51 -16.21 -11.81 6.00
CA THR A 51 -14.83 -12.17 5.69
C THR A 51 -14.83 -13.55 5.07
N ALA A 52 -14.56 -13.60 3.75
CA ALA A 52 -14.31 -14.84 3.06
C ALA A 52 -12.82 -15.00 2.75
N VAL A 53 -12.35 -16.22 2.86
CA VAL A 53 -10.96 -16.56 2.60
C VAL A 53 -10.94 -17.73 1.63
N PHE A 54 -10.61 -17.41 0.38
CA PHE A 54 -10.54 -18.39 -0.69
C PHE A 54 -9.14 -18.98 -0.75
N THR A 55 -9.06 -20.30 -0.94
CA THR A 55 -7.78 -21.01 -1.00
C THR A 55 -7.71 -21.89 -2.24
N ASN A 56 -6.56 -22.53 -2.45
CA ASN A 56 -6.41 -23.61 -3.44
C ASN A 56 -7.10 -24.92 -3.02
N LEU A 57 -7.83 -24.94 -1.89
CA LEU A 57 -8.55 -26.11 -1.37
C LEU A 57 -7.63 -27.32 -1.15
N GLY A 58 -6.36 -27.07 -0.81
CA GLY A 58 -5.32 -28.10 -0.65
C GLY A 58 -4.79 -28.71 -1.96
N LYS A 59 -5.26 -28.26 -3.13
CA LYS A 59 -4.81 -28.78 -4.43
C LYS A 59 -3.44 -28.20 -4.82
N VAL A 60 -2.59 -29.05 -5.40
CA VAL A 60 -1.28 -28.67 -5.93
C VAL A 60 -1.09 -29.15 -7.37
N GLY A 61 -0.30 -28.42 -8.15
CA GLY A 61 0.02 -28.74 -9.53
C GLY A 61 -0.68 -27.83 -10.55
N ARG A 62 -0.87 -28.35 -11.76
CA ARG A 62 -1.31 -27.55 -12.91
C ARG A 62 -2.81 -27.31 -12.97
N LYS A 63 -3.59 -28.25 -12.42
CA LYS A 63 -5.05 -28.23 -12.50
C LYS A 63 -5.61 -27.70 -11.20
N GLY A 64 -6.71 -26.98 -11.30
CA GLY A 64 -7.46 -26.49 -10.16
C GLY A 64 -8.09 -27.62 -9.33
N PRO A 65 -8.64 -27.27 -8.16
CA PRO A 65 -9.42 -28.20 -7.35
C PRO A 65 -10.68 -28.69 -8.08
N GLU A 66 -11.15 -29.90 -7.75
CA GLU A 66 -12.30 -30.53 -8.40
C GLU A 66 -13.58 -30.46 -7.55
N SER A 67 -13.45 -30.34 -6.23
CA SER A 67 -14.56 -30.09 -5.29
C SER A 67 -14.16 -29.15 -4.14
N ILE A 68 -15.13 -28.42 -3.58
CA ILE A 68 -14.95 -27.56 -2.39
C ILE A 68 -14.96 -28.41 -1.11
N ASN A 69 -15.77 -29.47 -1.09
CA ASN A 69 -16.05 -30.29 0.09
C ASN A 69 -16.46 -29.41 1.29
N GLY A 70 -16.24 -29.86 2.53
CA GLY A 70 -16.48 -29.08 3.75
C GLY A 70 -15.40 -28.04 4.08
N HIS A 71 -14.57 -27.61 3.12
CA HIS A 71 -13.39 -26.76 3.40
C HIS A 71 -13.78 -25.39 3.98
N TYR A 72 -14.97 -24.90 3.65
CA TYR A 72 -15.49 -23.63 4.16
C TYR A 72 -16.53 -23.78 5.27
N THR A 73 -16.71 -25.00 5.81
CA THR A 73 -17.66 -25.24 6.89
C THR A 73 -17.36 -24.37 8.10
N GLY A 74 -18.36 -23.61 8.56
CA GLY A 74 -18.22 -22.67 9.68
C GLY A 74 -17.52 -21.35 9.36
N GLN A 75 -17.23 -21.05 8.10
CA GLN A 75 -16.76 -19.73 7.65
C GLN A 75 -17.94 -18.88 7.13
N ASP A 76 -17.78 -17.56 7.01
CA ASP A 76 -18.85 -16.63 6.61
C ASP A 76 -19.49 -16.95 5.24
N HIS A 77 -18.77 -17.69 4.39
CA HIS A 77 -19.17 -18.11 3.05
C HIS A 77 -19.44 -19.61 2.94
N ASP A 78 -19.68 -20.29 4.07
CA ASP A 78 -20.09 -21.70 4.09
C ASP A 78 -21.35 -21.90 3.24
N ARG A 79 -21.33 -22.94 2.39
CA ARG A 79 -22.40 -23.28 1.44
C ARG A 79 -22.78 -22.17 0.43
N GLN A 80 -22.01 -21.10 0.35
CA GLN A 80 -22.25 -19.97 -0.58
C GLN A 80 -21.33 -19.97 -1.79
N VAL A 81 -20.45 -20.97 -1.91
CA VAL A 81 -19.47 -21.06 -2.99
C VAL A 81 -19.76 -22.28 -3.84
N THR A 82 -19.81 -22.09 -5.15
CA THR A 82 -19.85 -23.17 -6.15
C THR A 82 -18.53 -23.24 -6.89
N MET A 83 -18.27 -24.30 -7.65
CA MET A 83 -17.02 -24.44 -8.38
C MET A 83 -17.22 -24.98 -9.78
N SER A 84 -16.43 -24.45 -10.73
CA SER A 84 -16.36 -24.92 -12.11
C SER A 84 -14.92 -24.83 -12.59
N ASN A 85 -14.36 -25.93 -13.10
CA ASN A 85 -12.99 -26.02 -13.62
C ASN A 85 -11.91 -25.48 -12.65
N GLY A 86 -12.10 -25.69 -11.35
CA GLY A 86 -11.18 -25.19 -10.32
C GLY A 86 -11.27 -23.69 -10.01
N ILE A 87 -12.23 -23.00 -10.61
CA ILE A 87 -12.58 -21.61 -10.32
C ILE A 87 -13.79 -21.61 -9.38
N GLN A 88 -13.61 -20.97 -8.23
CA GLN A 88 -14.63 -20.83 -7.20
C GLN A 88 -15.54 -19.65 -7.55
N GLN A 89 -16.85 -19.79 -7.41
CA GLN A 89 -17.82 -18.74 -7.69
C GLN A 89 -18.61 -18.43 -6.43
N TRP A 90 -18.67 -17.15 -6.08
CA TRP A 90 -19.36 -16.67 -4.89
C TRP A 90 -20.31 -15.53 -5.27
N THR A 91 -21.53 -15.59 -4.77
CA THR A 91 -22.54 -14.54 -4.97
C THR A 91 -22.46 -13.52 -3.84
N VAL A 92 -22.32 -12.26 -4.19
CA VAL A 92 -22.25 -11.15 -3.24
C VAL A 92 -23.57 -11.05 -2.47
N LEU A 93 -23.50 -11.17 -1.15
CA LEU A 93 -24.68 -11.13 -0.29
C LEU A 93 -25.13 -9.72 0.06
N HIS A 94 -24.25 -8.72 0.00
CA HIS A 94 -24.58 -7.35 0.40
C HIS A 94 -23.89 -6.32 -0.48
N THR A 95 -24.62 -5.28 -0.87
CA THR A 95 -24.04 -4.15 -1.60
C THR A 95 -23.11 -3.35 -0.68
N GLY A 96 -21.87 -3.08 -1.10
CA GLY A 96 -20.92 -2.33 -0.28
C GLY A 96 -19.50 -2.30 -0.84
N VAL A 97 -18.56 -1.80 -0.05
CA VAL A 97 -17.14 -1.69 -0.41
C VAL A 97 -16.34 -2.88 0.13
N TYR A 98 -15.90 -3.75 -0.76
CA TYR A 98 -15.11 -4.94 -0.43
C TYR A 98 -13.62 -4.63 -0.55
N ARG A 99 -12.83 -4.89 0.50
CA ARG A 99 -11.38 -4.84 0.44
C ARG A 99 -10.85 -6.22 0.09
N ILE A 100 -10.32 -6.36 -1.11
CA ILE A 100 -9.86 -7.62 -1.67
C ILE A 100 -8.34 -7.63 -1.67
N GLU A 101 -7.73 -8.69 -1.14
CA GLU A 101 -6.29 -8.96 -1.13
C GLU A 101 -6.00 -10.25 -1.89
N ALA A 102 -5.40 -10.14 -3.08
CA ALA A 102 -4.99 -11.25 -3.91
C ALA A 102 -3.48 -11.52 -3.84
N ILE A 103 -3.09 -12.79 -3.78
CA ILE A 103 -1.68 -13.21 -3.67
C ILE A 103 -1.39 -14.24 -4.76
N GLY A 104 -0.42 -13.95 -5.63
CA GLY A 104 0.06 -14.89 -6.65
C GLY A 104 0.94 -15.98 -6.05
N ALA A 105 1.00 -17.14 -6.70
CA ALA A 105 1.83 -18.25 -6.21
C ALA A 105 3.30 -18.10 -6.62
N SER A 106 4.21 -18.70 -5.85
CA SER A 106 5.61 -18.79 -6.25
C SER A 106 5.87 -19.78 -7.37
N GLY A 107 6.96 -19.54 -8.09
CA GLY A 107 7.58 -20.55 -8.93
C GLY A 107 8.16 -21.72 -8.13
N GLY A 108 8.42 -22.81 -8.83
CA GLY A 108 9.26 -23.89 -8.33
C GLY A 108 10.75 -23.51 -8.39
N TYR A 109 11.59 -24.38 -7.85
CA TYR A 109 13.03 -24.16 -7.81
C TYR A 109 13.80 -25.49 -8.03
N GLY A 110 15.07 -25.42 -8.46
CA GLY A 110 15.92 -26.60 -8.70
C GLY A 110 16.44 -27.32 -7.44
N ASN A 111 17.19 -28.41 -7.61
CA ASN A 111 17.77 -29.16 -6.47
C ASN A 111 19.12 -28.62 -5.99
N ASP A 112 19.92 -28.03 -6.89
CA ASP A 112 21.33 -27.65 -6.66
C ASP A 112 21.50 -26.16 -6.33
N ILE A 113 20.60 -25.59 -5.53
CA ILE A 113 20.51 -24.14 -5.32
C ILE A 113 20.69 -23.73 -3.86
N VAL A 114 21.39 -22.61 -3.67
CA VAL A 114 21.58 -21.98 -2.35
C VAL A 114 20.27 -21.35 -1.86
N ILE A 115 19.46 -20.81 -2.78
CA ILE A 115 18.16 -20.18 -2.49
C ILE A 115 17.04 -21.21 -2.69
N LYS A 116 16.48 -21.77 -1.61
CA LYS A 116 15.38 -22.76 -1.69
C LYS A 116 14.00 -22.16 -2.00
N ASN A 117 13.94 -21.10 -2.79
CA ASN A 117 12.71 -20.40 -3.16
C ASN A 117 12.69 -20.19 -4.68
N GLY A 118 11.52 -20.31 -5.32
CA GLY A 118 11.34 -19.89 -6.71
C GLY A 118 11.15 -18.37 -6.82
N GLY A 119 10.78 -17.89 -8.00
CA GLY A 119 10.25 -16.53 -8.14
C GLY A 119 9.05 -16.32 -7.23
N ARG A 120 8.98 -15.17 -6.56
CA ARG A 120 7.93 -14.82 -5.59
C ARG A 120 6.71 -14.27 -6.33
N GLY A 121 5.49 -14.60 -5.86
CA GLY A 121 4.27 -14.00 -6.40
C GLY A 121 4.06 -12.56 -5.93
N ALA A 122 3.14 -11.84 -6.57
CA ALA A 122 2.76 -10.49 -6.18
C ALA A 122 1.66 -10.54 -5.12
N ARG A 123 1.55 -9.47 -4.33
CA ARG A 123 0.40 -9.22 -3.44
C ARG A 123 -0.28 -7.95 -3.89
N MET A 124 -1.56 -8.04 -4.21
CA MET A 124 -2.37 -6.94 -4.71
C MET A 124 -3.53 -6.69 -3.76
N ILE A 125 -3.78 -5.45 -3.37
CA ILE A 125 -4.90 -5.10 -2.49
C ILE A 125 -5.65 -3.90 -3.06
N GLY A 126 -6.98 -3.93 -3.07
CA GLY A 126 -7.81 -2.80 -3.48
C GLY A 126 -9.19 -2.83 -2.84
N ASN A 127 -9.88 -1.69 -2.88
CA ASN A 127 -11.27 -1.55 -2.49
C ASN A 127 -12.16 -1.56 -3.74
N PHE A 128 -13.25 -2.31 -3.69
CA PHE A 128 -14.16 -2.54 -4.81
C PHE A 128 -15.60 -2.36 -4.37
N HIS A 129 -16.40 -1.59 -5.11
CA HIS A 129 -17.84 -1.56 -4.87
C HIS A 129 -18.47 -2.77 -5.54
N LEU A 130 -19.05 -3.65 -4.74
CA LEU A 130 -19.79 -4.83 -5.22
C LEU A 130 -21.26 -4.70 -4.83
N THR A 131 -22.13 -5.19 -5.70
CA THR A 131 -23.58 -5.12 -5.52
C THR A 131 -24.12 -6.49 -5.12
N ASN A 132 -25.12 -6.53 -4.23
CA ASN A 132 -25.85 -7.76 -3.93
C ASN A 132 -26.27 -8.48 -5.22
N GLY A 133 -26.07 -9.79 -5.26
CA GLY A 133 -26.38 -10.64 -6.41
C GLY A 133 -25.26 -10.75 -7.46
N GLU A 134 -24.22 -9.91 -7.41
CA GLU A 134 -23.08 -10.05 -8.33
C GLU A 134 -22.33 -11.37 -8.08
N ILE A 135 -21.96 -12.08 -9.15
CA ILE A 135 -21.13 -13.29 -9.05
C ILE A 135 -19.66 -12.92 -9.24
N ILE A 136 -18.86 -13.29 -8.24
CA ILE A 136 -17.40 -13.12 -8.22
C ILE A 136 -16.75 -14.48 -8.44
N ARG A 137 -15.93 -14.57 -9.49
CA ARG A 137 -15.11 -15.73 -9.82
C ARG A 137 -13.72 -15.57 -9.25
N VAL A 138 -13.25 -16.62 -8.59
CA VAL A 138 -12.03 -16.66 -7.80
C VAL A 138 -11.18 -17.87 -8.22
N LEU A 139 -10.03 -17.60 -8.83
CA LEU A 139 -9.00 -18.60 -9.13
C LEU A 139 -7.81 -18.34 -8.20
N VAL A 140 -7.46 -19.32 -7.37
CA VAL A 140 -6.27 -19.24 -6.49
C VAL A 140 -5.09 -19.93 -7.14
N GLY A 141 -4.03 -19.15 -7.40
CA GLY A 141 -2.81 -19.64 -8.03
C GLY A 141 -2.13 -20.74 -7.23
N GLN A 142 -1.55 -21.71 -7.92
CA GLN A 142 -0.79 -22.80 -7.33
C GLN A 142 0.69 -22.68 -7.64
N LYS A 143 1.53 -23.15 -6.71
CA LYS A 143 2.98 -23.16 -6.84
C LYS A 143 3.43 -23.98 -8.06
N GLY A 144 4.45 -23.49 -8.76
CA GLY A 144 5.16 -24.27 -9.76
C GLY A 144 5.84 -25.50 -9.15
N LYS A 145 5.86 -26.62 -9.87
CA LYS A 145 6.51 -27.85 -9.40
C LYS A 145 8.04 -27.68 -9.37
N ARG A 146 8.64 -28.32 -8.37
CA ARG A 146 10.09 -28.53 -8.25
C ARG A 146 10.56 -29.56 -9.31
N GLY A 147 11.81 -29.47 -9.75
CA GLY A 147 12.45 -30.56 -10.49
C GLY A 147 12.73 -31.77 -9.58
N ASP A 148 12.41 -32.99 -10.02
CA ASP A 148 12.67 -34.22 -9.25
C ASP A 148 14.15 -34.60 -9.21
N GLN A 149 14.62 -35.08 -8.05
CA GLN A 149 16.02 -35.47 -7.79
C GLN A 149 16.48 -36.69 -8.61
N TYR A 150 15.59 -37.60 -8.99
CA TYR A 150 15.96 -38.88 -9.63
C TYR A 150 16.15 -38.82 -11.16
N ALA A 151 15.91 -37.67 -11.80
CA ALA A 151 15.89 -37.54 -13.26
C ALA A 151 16.83 -36.46 -13.83
N GLN A 152 17.86 -36.05 -13.09
CA GLN A 152 18.76 -34.93 -13.45
C GLN A 152 17.99 -33.63 -13.80
N LYS A 153 16.87 -33.37 -13.11
CA LYS A 153 16.02 -32.18 -13.36
C LYS A 153 16.52 -31.00 -12.53
N GLN A 154 17.26 -30.08 -13.15
CA GLN A 154 17.72 -28.84 -12.49
C GLN A 154 16.73 -27.67 -12.60
N THR A 155 15.67 -27.79 -13.40
CA THR A 155 14.75 -26.68 -13.71
C THR A 155 13.39 -26.84 -13.04
N ALA A 156 12.57 -25.80 -13.08
CA ALA A 156 11.29 -25.73 -12.38
C ALA A 156 10.23 -24.91 -13.14
N GLY A 157 8.97 -25.11 -12.77
CA GLY A 157 7.83 -24.44 -13.40
C GLY A 157 7.50 -23.10 -12.76
N GLY A 158 6.81 -22.24 -13.51
CA GLY A 158 6.29 -20.98 -12.99
C GLY A 158 5.08 -21.20 -12.07
N GLY A 159 4.91 -20.29 -11.11
CA GLY A 159 3.72 -20.20 -10.27
C GLY A 159 2.55 -19.60 -11.05
N GLY A 160 1.34 -20.01 -10.72
CA GLY A 160 0.15 -19.41 -11.31
C GLY A 160 -0.26 -18.11 -10.63
N GLY A 161 -0.93 -17.25 -11.40
CA GLY A 161 -1.57 -16.05 -10.91
C GLY A 161 -2.85 -16.36 -10.11
N THR A 162 -3.27 -15.39 -9.31
CA THR A 162 -4.54 -15.43 -8.57
C THR A 162 -5.47 -14.36 -9.13
N PHE A 163 -6.69 -14.76 -9.49
CA PHE A 163 -7.63 -13.94 -10.24
C PHE A 163 -8.93 -13.75 -9.47
N VAL A 164 -9.38 -12.49 -9.38
CA VAL A 164 -10.71 -12.13 -8.87
C VAL A 164 -11.41 -11.31 -9.95
N VAL A 165 -12.49 -11.87 -10.50
CA VAL A 165 -13.09 -11.43 -11.77
C VAL A 165 -14.61 -11.46 -11.62
N LYS A 166 -15.31 -10.48 -12.17
CA LYS A 166 -16.79 -10.53 -12.26
C LYS A 166 -17.23 -11.59 -13.27
N GLU A 167 -18.49 -12.00 -13.18
CA GLU A 167 -19.08 -13.01 -14.07
C GLU A 167 -18.95 -12.69 -15.57
N ASN A 168 -19.05 -11.41 -15.93
CA ASN A 168 -18.90 -10.91 -17.30
C ASN A 168 -17.43 -10.83 -17.78
N ASN A 169 -16.51 -11.49 -17.09
CA ASN A 169 -15.06 -11.48 -17.37
C ASN A 169 -14.40 -10.11 -17.20
N THR A 170 -14.99 -9.19 -16.43
CA THR A 170 -14.30 -7.96 -16.03
C THR A 170 -13.36 -8.23 -14.86
N PRO A 171 -12.02 -8.08 -15.02
CA PRO A 171 -11.09 -8.29 -13.92
C PRO A 171 -11.27 -7.19 -12.86
N LEU A 172 -11.28 -7.58 -11.58
CA LEU A 172 -11.23 -6.66 -10.45
C LEU A 172 -9.79 -6.49 -9.99
N ILE A 173 -9.17 -7.61 -9.63
CA ILE A 173 -7.81 -7.68 -9.12
C ILE A 173 -7.18 -9.03 -9.48
N ILE A 174 -5.94 -8.99 -9.95
CA ILE A 174 -5.15 -10.15 -10.36
C ILE A 174 -3.74 -9.98 -9.81
N ALA A 175 -3.24 -10.98 -9.11
CA ALA A 175 -1.88 -11.01 -8.62
C ALA A 175 -1.04 -12.01 -9.45
N GLY A 176 0.04 -11.52 -10.05
CA GLY A 176 0.96 -12.34 -10.85
C GLY A 176 1.69 -13.39 -10.02
N GLY A 177 1.92 -14.56 -10.60
CA GLY A 177 2.74 -15.62 -10.04
C GLY A 177 4.22 -15.44 -10.39
N GLY A 178 5.11 -15.98 -9.58
CA GLY A 178 6.56 -15.90 -9.81
C GLY A 178 7.06 -16.92 -10.82
N GLY A 179 8.18 -16.63 -11.48
CA GLY A 179 8.83 -17.52 -12.43
C GLY A 179 9.55 -18.70 -11.79
N GLY A 180 9.71 -19.78 -12.54
CA GLY A 180 10.50 -20.95 -12.11
C GLY A 180 11.99 -20.63 -12.06
N ILE A 181 12.72 -21.26 -11.15
CA ILE A 181 14.17 -21.08 -11.02
C ILE A 181 14.90 -22.39 -11.31
N ARG A 182 15.93 -22.31 -12.17
CA ARG A 182 16.84 -23.43 -12.42
C ARG A 182 17.97 -23.43 -11.39
N LYS A 183 18.85 -22.43 -11.44
CA LYS A 183 19.95 -22.26 -10.48
C LYS A 183 20.33 -20.79 -10.38
N MET A 184 20.40 -20.26 -9.16
CA MET A 184 20.83 -18.89 -8.87
C MET A 184 21.52 -18.80 -7.50
N SER A 185 22.51 -17.90 -7.40
CA SER A 185 23.18 -17.55 -6.14
C SER A 185 22.49 -16.40 -5.40
N GLU A 186 21.79 -15.52 -6.13
CA GLU A 186 21.06 -14.36 -5.62
C GLU A 186 19.68 -14.26 -6.29
N GLN A 187 18.66 -13.77 -5.58
CA GLN A 187 17.31 -13.59 -6.15
C GLN A 187 17.35 -12.41 -7.14
N HIS A 188 16.81 -12.62 -8.34
CA HIS A 188 16.81 -11.63 -9.41
C HIS A 188 15.39 -11.10 -9.56
N LEU A 189 15.24 -9.78 -9.61
CA LEU A 189 13.94 -9.11 -9.56
C LEU A 189 13.00 -9.58 -10.68
N GLY A 190 13.53 -9.77 -11.89
CA GLY A 190 12.74 -10.25 -13.04
C GLY A 190 12.15 -11.66 -12.89
N CYS A 191 12.61 -12.46 -11.92
CA CYS A 191 12.00 -13.77 -11.64
C CYS A 191 10.74 -13.65 -10.77
N ASP A 192 10.62 -12.56 -10.03
CA ASP A 192 9.48 -12.31 -9.17
C ASP A 192 8.35 -11.66 -9.98
N ALA A 193 7.12 -11.79 -9.51
CA ALA A 193 5.97 -11.18 -10.18
C ALA A 193 5.98 -9.65 -10.07
N SER A 194 5.54 -9.02 -11.15
CA SER A 194 5.37 -7.58 -11.27
C SER A 194 4.04 -7.13 -10.67
N ILE A 195 4.00 -5.94 -10.06
CA ILE A 195 2.76 -5.25 -9.66
C ILE A 195 2.13 -4.45 -10.81
N SER A 196 2.84 -4.30 -11.93
CA SER A 196 2.33 -3.66 -13.14
C SER A 196 1.58 -4.66 -14.01
N THR A 197 0.85 -4.16 -15.01
CA THR A 197 0.14 -4.99 -16.00
C THR A 197 1.07 -5.75 -16.95
N THR A 198 2.37 -5.49 -16.91
CA THR A 198 3.39 -6.13 -17.72
C THR A 198 4.06 -7.24 -16.93
N GLY A 199 4.19 -8.42 -17.55
CA GLY A 199 5.03 -9.49 -17.02
C GLY A 199 6.51 -9.13 -17.17
N ASP A 200 7.34 -9.70 -16.30
CA ASP A 200 8.77 -9.45 -16.33
C ASP A 200 9.51 -10.37 -17.30
N ALA A 201 10.69 -9.92 -17.71
CA ALA A 201 11.66 -10.76 -18.37
C ALA A 201 12.45 -11.58 -17.33
N GLY A 202 12.59 -12.88 -17.58
CA GLY A 202 13.49 -13.77 -16.85
C GLY A 202 14.96 -13.40 -17.04
N ASN A 203 15.83 -14.00 -16.23
CA ASN A 203 17.26 -13.75 -16.26
C ASN A 203 17.95 -14.48 -17.44
N ASN A 204 18.96 -13.83 -18.04
CA ASN A 204 19.73 -14.27 -19.21
C ASN A 204 18.92 -14.50 -20.52
N LEU A 205 18.06 -13.54 -20.87
CA LEU A 205 17.39 -13.49 -22.18
C LEU A 205 17.94 -12.31 -23.01
N PRO A 206 18.44 -12.52 -24.25
CA PRO A 206 18.97 -11.43 -25.08
C PRO A 206 17.88 -10.52 -25.67
N LEU A 207 16.60 -10.93 -25.65
CA LEU A 207 15.48 -10.24 -26.28
C LEU A 207 14.18 -10.53 -25.52
N GLY A 208 13.40 -9.50 -25.22
CA GLY A 208 11.97 -9.60 -24.91
C GLY A 208 11.59 -9.33 -23.45
N SER A 209 10.88 -8.23 -23.22
CA SER A 209 10.07 -8.02 -22.01
C SER A 209 9.11 -9.20 -21.80
N GLY A 210 8.59 -9.41 -20.59
CA GLY A 210 7.42 -10.27 -20.43
C GLY A 210 6.21 -9.72 -21.21
N ALA A 211 5.12 -10.47 -21.22
CA ALA A 211 3.95 -10.10 -22.01
C ALA A 211 3.27 -8.83 -21.48
N ASN A 212 2.54 -8.14 -22.35
CA ASN A 212 1.85 -6.88 -22.05
C ASN A 212 0.33 -7.03 -22.29
N ASN A 213 -0.44 -6.09 -21.75
CA ASN A 213 -1.87 -5.90 -22.05
C ASN A 213 -2.76 -7.13 -21.85
N GLY A 214 -2.38 -8.01 -20.93
CA GLY A 214 -3.20 -9.16 -20.59
C GLY A 214 -2.88 -10.44 -21.39
N HIS A 215 -1.86 -10.40 -22.24
CA HIS A 215 -1.45 -11.53 -23.07
C HIS A 215 -0.49 -12.48 -22.35
N GLY A 216 -0.45 -13.74 -22.79
CA GLY A 216 0.64 -14.66 -22.46
C GLY A 216 1.93 -14.35 -23.22
N HIS A 217 3.07 -14.83 -22.73
CA HIS A 217 4.38 -14.56 -23.33
C HIS A 217 4.64 -15.38 -24.59
N THR A 218 5.20 -14.76 -25.63
CA THR A 218 5.60 -15.41 -26.87
C THR A 218 7.06 -15.84 -26.85
N ASN A 219 7.36 -17.07 -27.30
CA ASN A 219 8.69 -17.66 -27.30
C ASN A 219 9.00 -18.26 -28.68
N ASP A 220 10.17 -17.93 -29.24
CA ASP A 220 10.61 -18.38 -30.56
C ASP A 220 11.69 -19.50 -30.50
N ARG A 221 12.16 -19.88 -29.31
CA ARG A 221 13.27 -20.83 -29.13
C ARG A 221 12.84 -22.22 -28.64
N LYS A 222 13.51 -23.26 -29.17
CA LYS A 222 13.18 -24.67 -28.95
C LYS A 222 13.56 -25.22 -27.56
N ASP A 223 14.50 -24.59 -26.87
CA ASP A 223 15.10 -25.11 -25.61
C ASP A 223 14.64 -24.40 -24.34
N TYR A 224 13.78 -23.41 -24.49
CA TYR A 224 13.34 -22.53 -23.41
C TYR A 224 12.17 -23.14 -22.64
N GLY A 225 11.88 -22.58 -21.47
CA GLY A 225 10.65 -22.95 -20.74
C GLY A 225 9.38 -22.53 -21.48
N GLY A 226 8.24 -22.88 -20.93
CA GLY A 226 6.96 -22.35 -21.40
C GLY A 226 6.73 -20.92 -20.90
N GLY A 227 6.12 -20.08 -21.73
CA GLY A 227 5.65 -18.76 -21.29
C GLY A 227 4.51 -18.88 -20.26
N GLY A 228 4.38 -17.89 -19.39
CA GLY A 228 3.18 -17.76 -18.55
C GLY A 228 1.95 -17.41 -19.39
N GLY A 229 0.80 -17.90 -18.98
CA GLY A 229 -0.52 -17.49 -19.48
C GLY A 229 -0.93 -16.13 -18.90
N GLY A 230 -1.60 -15.33 -19.71
CA GLY A 230 -2.18 -14.05 -19.30
C GLY A 230 -3.66 -14.18 -18.93
N PHE A 231 -4.34 -13.05 -18.88
CA PHE A 231 -5.78 -13.00 -18.69
C PHE A 231 -6.51 -13.42 -19.98
N TYR A 232 -6.09 -12.88 -21.13
CA TYR A 232 -6.78 -13.07 -22.41
C TYR A 232 -6.29 -14.26 -23.21
N THR A 233 -4.97 -14.54 -23.17
CA THR A 233 -4.35 -15.53 -24.06
C THR A 233 -3.38 -16.43 -23.32
N ASP A 234 -3.20 -17.62 -23.87
CA ASP A 234 -2.22 -18.60 -23.42
C ASP A 234 -0.78 -18.07 -23.59
N GLY A 235 0.11 -18.60 -22.77
CA GLY A 235 1.54 -18.49 -22.97
C GLY A 235 1.98 -19.42 -24.10
N GLN A 236 3.01 -19.02 -24.84
CA GLN A 236 3.48 -19.81 -25.96
C GLN A 236 4.34 -20.99 -25.50
N ASP A 237 4.15 -22.12 -26.17
CA ASP A 237 5.04 -23.27 -26.13
C ASP A 237 6.41 -22.91 -26.75
N SER A 238 7.45 -23.63 -26.34
CA SER A 238 8.70 -23.64 -27.13
C SER A 238 8.43 -24.06 -28.59
N THR A 239 9.12 -23.47 -29.58
CA THR A 239 8.78 -23.57 -31.03
C THR A 239 8.92 -24.93 -31.70
N CYS A 240 9.15 -26.00 -30.94
CA CYS A 240 9.40 -27.33 -31.47
C CYS A 240 8.21 -28.25 -31.17
N LYS A 241 7.72 -28.96 -32.20
CA LYS A 241 6.52 -29.82 -32.14
C LYS A 241 6.81 -31.30 -31.82
N THR A 242 8.03 -31.64 -31.40
CA THR A 242 8.47 -33.04 -31.14
C THR A 242 8.56 -33.37 -29.65
N GLN A 243 8.87 -34.62 -29.33
CA GLN A 243 9.04 -35.07 -27.94
C GLN A 243 10.34 -34.58 -27.24
N TYR A 244 11.17 -33.78 -27.91
CA TYR A 244 12.49 -33.35 -27.42
C TYR A 244 12.59 -31.85 -27.06
N CYS A 245 11.48 -31.12 -27.15
CA CYS A 245 11.43 -29.66 -27.04
C CYS A 245 11.31 -29.17 -25.59
N GLY A 246 11.46 -27.87 -25.38
CA GLY A 246 11.36 -27.19 -24.07
C GLY A 246 9.97 -27.23 -23.42
N GLY A 247 9.69 -26.26 -22.55
CA GLY A 247 8.46 -26.21 -21.76
C GLY A 247 7.22 -25.84 -22.58
N ARG A 248 6.04 -26.25 -22.09
CA ARG A 248 4.75 -25.81 -22.61
C ARG A 248 4.21 -24.60 -21.85
N GLY A 249 3.59 -23.68 -22.57
CA GLY A 249 3.00 -22.49 -21.99
C GLY A 249 1.80 -22.82 -21.09
N GLY A 250 1.52 -21.93 -20.12
CA GLY A 250 0.30 -22.00 -19.32
C GLY A 250 -0.90 -21.43 -20.08
N SER A 251 -2.08 -21.98 -19.87
CA SER A 251 -3.32 -21.43 -20.42
C SER A 251 -3.69 -20.12 -19.72
N GLY A 252 -4.27 -19.20 -20.47
CA GLY A 252 -4.79 -17.96 -19.92
C GLY A 252 -6.03 -18.18 -19.06
N TYR A 253 -6.42 -17.17 -18.27
CA TYR A 253 -7.58 -17.26 -17.37
C TYR A 253 -8.87 -17.59 -18.14
N LEU A 254 -9.12 -16.93 -19.27
CA LEU A 254 -10.31 -17.19 -20.09
C LEU A 254 -10.32 -18.59 -20.73
N GLN A 255 -9.18 -19.25 -20.79
CA GLN A 255 -9.03 -20.64 -21.25
C GLN A 255 -9.05 -21.65 -20.08
N GLY A 256 -9.34 -21.21 -18.86
CA GLY A 256 -9.43 -22.04 -17.66
C GLY A 256 -8.18 -22.05 -16.78
N GLY A 257 -7.12 -21.32 -17.16
CA GLY A 257 -5.95 -21.07 -16.30
C GLY A 257 -5.10 -22.31 -15.99
N GLU A 258 -5.18 -23.38 -16.79
CA GLU A 258 -4.35 -24.58 -16.57
C GLU A 258 -2.86 -24.25 -16.66
N GLY A 259 -2.06 -24.78 -15.72
CA GLY A 259 -0.61 -24.64 -15.78
C GLY A 259 0.00 -25.44 -16.93
N GLY A 260 1.09 -24.93 -17.48
CA GLY A 260 1.85 -25.55 -18.57
C GLY A 260 2.39 -26.93 -18.20
N GLU A 261 2.54 -27.78 -19.22
CA GLU A 261 2.91 -29.17 -19.03
C GLU A 261 4.23 -29.35 -18.29
N TYR A 262 4.32 -30.43 -17.49
CA TYR A 262 5.51 -30.87 -16.76
C TYR A 262 5.94 -29.99 -15.58
N GLY A 263 5.16 -28.98 -15.18
CA GLY A 263 5.39 -28.34 -13.87
C GLY A 263 4.80 -26.96 -13.63
N GLY A 264 4.06 -26.40 -14.58
CA GLY A 264 3.37 -25.13 -14.38
C GLY A 264 2.31 -25.22 -13.28
N GLY A 265 2.20 -24.17 -12.46
CA GLY A 265 1.15 -24.02 -11.47
C GLY A 265 -0.18 -23.59 -12.09
N PHE A 266 -1.30 -24.09 -11.56
CA PHE A 266 -2.64 -23.61 -11.91
C PHE A 266 -2.75 -22.10 -11.68
N GLY A 267 -3.41 -21.39 -12.59
CA GLY A 267 -3.33 -19.93 -12.75
C GLY A 267 -2.39 -19.51 -13.88
N GLY A 268 -2.14 -20.38 -14.87
CA GLY A 268 -1.36 -20.06 -16.07
C GLY A 268 0.16 -20.08 -15.90
N GLY A 269 0.71 -20.74 -14.87
CA GLY A 269 2.17 -20.88 -14.75
C GLY A 269 2.74 -21.70 -15.89
N GLY A 270 3.86 -21.27 -16.48
CA GLY A 270 4.56 -21.96 -17.56
C GLY A 270 5.24 -23.25 -17.09
N GLY A 271 5.27 -24.24 -17.98
CA GLY A 271 5.87 -25.55 -17.76
C GLY A 271 7.36 -25.61 -18.09
N PHE A 272 7.99 -26.74 -17.77
CA PHE A 272 9.40 -27.04 -18.08
C PHE A 272 9.53 -28.50 -18.48
N ARG A 273 10.37 -28.88 -19.44
CA ARG A 273 10.57 -30.30 -19.79
C ARG A 273 11.88 -30.86 -19.23
N SER A 274 11.99 -32.18 -19.13
CA SER A 274 13.19 -32.88 -18.62
C SER A 274 14.46 -32.56 -19.42
N GLY A 275 15.61 -32.57 -18.74
CA GLY A 275 16.93 -32.27 -19.31
C GLY A 275 17.42 -30.85 -19.00
N ASN A 276 18.55 -30.46 -19.62
CA ASN A 276 19.04 -29.08 -19.62
C ASN A 276 18.08 -28.24 -20.47
N LYS A 277 16.97 -27.75 -19.90
CA LYS A 277 15.99 -26.86 -20.55
C LYS A 277 15.60 -25.72 -19.62
N GLY A 278 15.07 -24.65 -20.21
CA GLY A 278 14.74 -23.44 -19.47
C GLY A 278 13.56 -23.57 -18.48
N PRO A 279 13.52 -22.73 -17.43
CA PRO A 279 12.41 -22.69 -16.47
C PRO A 279 11.17 -21.96 -17.01
N GLY A 280 9.99 -22.27 -16.46
CA GLY A 280 8.72 -21.70 -16.91
C GLY A 280 8.44 -20.29 -16.35
N GLY A 281 7.76 -19.44 -17.13
CA GLY A 281 7.32 -18.11 -16.72
C GLY A 281 6.12 -18.13 -15.77
N GLY A 282 5.94 -17.11 -14.94
CA GLY A 282 4.79 -16.98 -14.04
C GLY A 282 3.51 -16.61 -14.78
N GLY A 283 2.35 -17.13 -14.34
CA GLY A 283 1.04 -16.73 -14.87
C GLY A 283 0.55 -15.43 -14.21
N GLY A 284 -0.42 -14.73 -14.80
CA GLY A 284 -0.91 -13.47 -14.22
C GLY A 284 -1.88 -12.72 -15.11
N TYR A 285 -2.02 -11.41 -14.89
CA TYR A 285 -2.74 -10.55 -15.84
C TYR A 285 -2.05 -10.64 -17.19
N SER A 286 -0.74 -10.43 -17.24
CA SER A 286 0.09 -10.81 -18.38
C SER A 286 1.04 -11.94 -17.98
N GLY A 287 1.38 -12.79 -18.92
CA GLY A 287 2.32 -13.88 -18.73
C GLY A 287 3.76 -13.41 -18.58
N GLY A 288 4.48 -13.99 -17.63
CA GLY A 288 5.93 -13.82 -17.49
C GLY A 288 6.69 -14.59 -18.57
N SER A 289 7.91 -14.15 -18.88
CA SER A 289 8.70 -14.77 -19.95
C SER A 289 9.19 -16.17 -19.63
N SER A 290 9.39 -16.98 -20.66
CA SER A 290 10.08 -18.26 -20.54
C SER A 290 11.56 -18.05 -20.22
N GLY A 291 12.12 -18.82 -19.29
CA GLY A 291 13.55 -18.74 -18.99
C GLY A 291 14.42 -19.46 -20.02
N ALA A 292 15.68 -19.01 -20.14
CA ALA A 292 16.68 -19.59 -21.03
C ALA A 292 17.26 -20.92 -20.52
N ASN A 293 17.79 -21.73 -21.44
CA ASN A 293 18.52 -22.96 -21.14
C ASN A 293 19.96 -22.69 -20.71
N GLU A 294 20.15 -21.96 -19.62
CA GLU A 294 21.48 -21.65 -19.09
C GLU A 294 21.67 -22.19 -17.69
N HIS A 295 22.93 -22.27 -17.24
CA HIS A 295 23.27 -22.71 -15.89
C HIS A 295 22.81 -21.74 -14.81
N ILE A 296 22.59 -20.46 -15.13
CA ILE A 296 22.01 -19.48 -14.22
C ILE A 296 20.84 -18.83 -14.93
N SER A 297 19.62 -19.25 -14.61
CA SER A 297 18.43 -18.69 -15.26
C SER A 297 17.16 -18.86 -14.43
N CYS A 298 16.19 -18.00 -14.73
CA CYS A 298 14.83 -18.06 -14.22
C CYS A 298 13.84 -17.66 -15.30
N GLY A 299 12.59 -18.10 -15.17
CA GLY A 299 11.47 -17.55 -15.93
C GLY A 299 11.10 -16.18 -15.38
N GLY A 300 10.50 -15.35 -16.22
CA GLY A 300 9.96 -14.05 -15.82
C GLY A 300 8.74 -14.21 -14.92
N GLY A 301 8.52 -13.30 -13.97
CA GLY A 301 7.28 -13.26 -13.21
C GLY A 301 6.10 -12.72 -14.01
N GLY A 302 4.88 -13.14 -13.65
CA GLY A 302 3.66 -12.65 -14.28
C GLY A 302 3.32 -11.21 -13.89
N GLY A 303 2.63 -10.49 -14.77
CA GLY A 303 2.07 -9.17 -14.49
C GLY A 303 0.83 -9.25 -13.60
N SER A 304 0.51 -8.17 -12.92
CA SER A 304 -0.65 -8.02 -12.03
C SER A 304 -1.62 -6.96 -12.55
N PHE A 305 -2.82 -6.91 -11.98
CA PHE A 305 -3.84 -5.92 -12.31
C PHE A 305 -4.63 -5.55 -11.07
N ASN A 306 -4.97 -4.28 -10.91
CA ASN A 306 -5.81 -3.81 -9.81
C ASN A 306 -6.55 -2.56 -10.26
N ASN A 307 -7.88 -2.66 -10.39
CA ASN A 307 -8.75 -1.53 -10.72
C ASN A 307 -9.51 -0.99 -9.49
N GLY A 308 -9.11 -1.42 -8.29
CA GLY A 308 -9.71 -0.96 -7.05
C GLY A 308 -9.14 0.40 -6.61
N THR A 309 -9.83 1.08 -5.72
CA THR A 309 -9.31 2.27 -5.03
C THR A 309 -8.50 1.86 -3.80
N ASN A 310 -7.76 2.80 -3.18
CA ASN A 310 -6.95 2.56 -1.98
C ASN A 310 -6.03 1.32 -2.11
N GLN A 311 -5.28 1.32 -3.21
CA GLN A 311 -4.44 0.18 -3.57
C GLN A 311 -3.28 0.01 -2.60
N CYS A 312 -2.91 -1.25 -2.37
CA CYS A 312 -1.67 -1.61 -1.71
C CYS A 312 -1.05 -2.82 -2.40
N ASN A 313 -0.14 -2.55 -3.31
CA ASN A 313 0.47 -3.58 -4.14
C ASN A 313 1.93 -3.74 -3.75
N GLU A 314 2.36 -4.96 -3.56
CA GLU A 314 3.70 -5.33 -3.16
C GLU A 314 4.20 -6.40 -4.14
N CYS A 315 5.27 -6.08 -4.86
CA CYS A 315 5.93 -7.06 -5.70
C CYS A 315 6.64 -8.07 -4.81
N CYS A 316 6.88 -9.26 -5.35
CA CYS A 316 7.81 -10.20 -4.75
C CYS A 316 7.46 -10.58 -3.29
N TYR A 317 6.18 -10.73 -3.00
CA TYR A 317 5.65 -11.00 -1.68
C TYR A 317 6.14 -12.36 -1.18
N ASN A 318 6.66 -12.43 0.05
CA ASN A 318 7.30 -13.60 0.66
C ASN A 318 6.35 -14.83 0.70
N SER A 319 6.34 -15.58 -0.39
CA SER A 319 5.41 -16.67 -0.67
C SER A 319 6.19 -17.91 -1.07
N ALA A 320 6.97 -18.49 -0.17
CA ALA A 320 7.44 -19.85 -0.37
C ALA A 320 6.23 -20.81 -0.36
N GLY A 321 5.55 -21.01 -1.51
CA GLY A 321 4.27 -21.71 -1.48
C GLY A 321 3.32 -21.46 -2.65
N HIS A 322 2.08 -21.90 -2.47
CA HIS A 322 0.93 -21.61 -3.35
C HIS A 322 0.49 -20.16 -3.13
N GLY A 323 -0.63 -19.69 -3.67
CA GLY A 323 -1.24 -18.40 -3.30
C GLY A 323 -1.67 -18.28 -1.82
N TRP A 324 -1.05 -19.07 -0.92
CA TRP A 324 -1.26 -19.18 0.53
C TRP A 324 0.00 -19.78 1.23
N ASN A 325 0.34 -19.31 2.44
CA ASN A 325 1.47 -19.79 3.29
C ASN A 325 1.06 -20.69 4.49
N SER A 326 1.92 -21.68 4.82
CA SER A 326 1.94 -22.40 6.12
C SER A 326 3.39 -22.65 6.59
N PHE A 327 3.70 -22.42 7.88
CA PHE A 327 4.86 -23.04 8.56
C PHE A 327 4.57 -23.33 10.05
N SER A 328 5.19 -24.41 10.54
CA SER A 328 5.09 -25.03 11.87
C SER A 328 6.36 -24.83 12.71
N GLY A 329 6.18 -24.71 14.04
CA GLY A 329 7.20 -24.73 15.11
C GLY A 329 7.49 -23.34 15.72
N GLY A 330 7.40 -23.07 17.03
CA GLY A 330 7.03 -23.84 18.21
C GLY A 330 6.76 -22.92 19.41
N SER A 331 6.07 -23.46 20.41
CA SER A 331 5.92 -23.03 21.82
C SER A 331 5.23 -21.70 22.18
N PHE A 332 4.03 -21.87 22.76
CA PHE A 332 3.33 -21.02 23.74
C PHE A 332 3.10 -19.54 23.44
N ALA A 333 1.97 -19.26 22.79
CA ALA A 333 1.04 -18.20 23.19
C ALA A 333 -0.31 -18.46 22.53
N LEU A 334 -1.42 -18.38 23.28
CA LEU A 334 -2.76 -18.21 22.71
C LEU A 334 -2.74 -16.94 21.86
N SER A 335 -2.57 -17.09 20.55
CA SER A 335 -2.58 -15.99 19.60
C SER A 335 -3.26 -16.50 18.33
N LEU A 336 -4.35 -15.84 17.93
CA LEU A 336 -5.00 -16.03 16.64
C LEU A 336 -3.94 -16.03 15.54
N LYS A 337 -3.60 -17.21 15.02
CA LYS A 337 -2.70 -17.36 13.87
C LYS A 337 -3.44 -16.94 12.60
N TRP A 338 -3.35 -15.67 12.24
CA TRP A 338 -3.84 -15.15 10.96
C TRP A 338 -3.00 -15.72 9.81
N LYS A 339 -3.57 -16.69 9.08
CA LYS A 339 -3.02 -17.33 7.88
C LYS A 339 -3.21 -16.38 6.69
N ARG A 340 -2.13 -15.90 6.06
CA ARG A 340 -2.18 -14.98 4.90
C ARG A 340 -2.55 -15.73 3.60
N MET A 341 -3.82 -15.63 3.21
CA MET A 341 -4.54 -16.32 2.11
C MET A 341 -5.09 -15.28 1.08
N LEU A 342 -5.72 -15.70 -0.03
CA LEU A 342 -6.57 -14.80 -0.82
C LEU A 342 -7.76 -14.38 0.05
N TYR A 343 -7.74 -13.12 0.48
CA TYR A 343 -8.67 -12.55 1.45
C TYR A 343 -9.71 -11.71 0.71
N LEU A 344 -10.97 -12.12 0.78
CA LEU A 344 -12.10 -11.28 0.42
C LEU A 344 -12.71 -10.73 1.71
N ARG A 345 -12.19 -9.60 2.19
CA ARG A 345 -12.75 -8.95 3.38
C ARG A 345 -13.76 -7.90 2.93
N ALA A 346 -15.04 -8.19 3.08
CA ALA A 346 -16.04 -7.14 3.04
C ALA A 346 -16.00 -6.35 4.35
N LEU A 347 -15.77 -5.05 4.22
CA LEU A 347 -16.40 -4.13 5.14
C LEU A 347 -17.64 -3.67 4.39
N VAL A 348 -18.80 -4.27 4.62
CA VAL A 348 -20.04 -3.75 4.04
C VAL A 348 -20.29 -2.41 4.73
N ILE A 349 -19.73 -1.34 4.18
CA ILE A 349 -19.99 0.04 4.58
C ILE A 349 -21.37 0.41 4.03
N ALA A 350 -22.41 -0.22 4.57
CA ALA A 350 -23.69 0.43 4.70
C ALA A 350 -23.59 1.27 5.98
N GLY A 351 -23.05 2.49 5.86
CA GLY A 351 -22.97 3.47 6.96
C GLY A 351 -21.89 3.25 8.03
N GLY A 352 -20.64 2.94 7.64
CA GLY A 352 -19.52 2.83 8.59
C GLY A 352 -18.81 4.17 8.83
N PHE A 353 -18.50 4.47 10.10
CA PHE A 353 -17.84 5.71 10.53
C PHE A 353 -16.53 6.01 9.75
N THR A 354 -16.44 7.20 9.17
CA THR A 354 -15.24 7.74 8.53
C THR A 354 -14.99 9.20 8.93
N ALA A 355 -13.75 9.51 9.32
CA ALA A 355 -13.34 10.85 9.69
C ALA A 355 -12.20 11.35 8.80
N MET A 356 -12.48 12.42 8.04
CA MET A 356 -11.55 13.03 7.10
C MET A 356 -11.00 14.35 7.67
N PHE A 357 -9.76 14.33 8.12
CA PHE A 357 -9.06 15.52 8.63
C PHE A 357 -8.27 16.19 7.52
N THR A 358 -8.48 17.49 7.37
CA THR A 358 -7.78 18.32 6.39
C THR A 358 -7.01 19.45 7.06
N ASN A 359 -6.36 20.29 6.28
CA ASN A 359 -5.73 21.52 6.74
C ASN A 359 -6.74 22.63 7.11
N LEU A 360 -8.05 22.36 7.08
CA LEU A 360 -9.12 23.32 7.40
C LEU A 360 -9.00 24.62 6.59
N GLY A 361 -8.68 24.49 5.29
CA GLY A 361 -8.48 25.62 4.38
C GLY A 361 -7.23 26.48 4.66
N LYS A 362 -6.43 26.18 5.68
CA LYS A 362 -5.25 26.97 6.05
C LYS A 362 -4.02 26.58 5.24
N GLY A 363 -3.31 27.59 4.72
CA GLY A 363 -2.04 27.40 4.02
C GLY A 363 -0.93 28.32 4.55
N GLY A 364 0.27 27.80 4.73
CA GLY A 364 1.46 28.53 5.18
C GLY A 364 2.14 27.84 6.35
N LYS A 365 2.86 28.63 7.16
CA LYS A 365 3.65 28.12 8.28
C LYS A 365 2.83 27.82 9.54
N ASN A 366 1.71 28.53 9.73
CA ASN A 366 0.88 28.40 10.91
C ASN A 366 -0.26 27.41 10.65
N GLY A 367 -0.64 26.67 11.68
CA GLY A 367 -1.81 25.81 11.65
C GLY A 367 -3.13 26.60 11.59
N PRO A 368 -4.25 25.90 11.37
CA PRO A 368 -5.58 26.51 11.45
C PRO A 368 -5.87 27.01 12.87
N GLU A 369 -6.69 28.07 12.96
CA GLU A 369 -7.07 28.71 14.23
C GLU A 369 -8.50 28.35 14.67
N LEU A 370 -9.35 27.94 13.72
CA LEU A 370 -10.75 27.59 13.93
C LEU A 370 -11.14 26.40 13.06
N ILE A 371 -12.09 25.57 13.53
CA ILE A 371 -12.67 24.46 12.74
C ILE A 371 -13.76 24.96 11.79
N GLY A 372 -14.56 25.96 12.21
CA GLY A 372 -15.69 26.45 11.42
C GLY A 372 -16.68 25.33 11.07
N GLY A 373 -17.34 25.45 9.92
CA GLY A 373 -18.27 24.43 9.40
C GLY A 373 -17.60 23.30 8.60
N HIS A 374 -16.28 23.14 8.68
CA HIS A 374 -15.55 22.18 7.83
C HIS A 374 -15.95 20.72 8.05
N TYR A 375 -16.42 20.38 9.26
CA TYR A 375 -16.86 19.03 9.60
C TYR A 375 -18.37 18.89 9.77
N THR A 376 -19.13 19.96 9.50
CA THR A 376 -20.58 19.94 9.64
C THR A 376 -21.20 18.85 8.75
N GLY A 377 -21.97 17.96 9.35
CA GLY A 377 -22.62 16.85 8.65
C GLY A 377 -21.69 15.69 8.25
N GLN A 378 -20.44 15.67 8.72
CA GLN A 378 -19.55 14.51 8.60
C GLN A 378 -19.65 13.63 9.86
N ASP A 379 -19.23 12.37 9.81
CA ASP A 379 -19.41 11.43 10.93
C ASP A 379 -18.71 11.84 12.24
N HIS A 380 -17.75 12.76 12.15
CA HIS A 380 -16.97 13.29 13.27
C HIS A 380 -17.34 14.75 13.61
N ASP A 381 -18.48 15.24 13.12
CA ASP A 381 -19.05 16.53 13.53
C ASP A 381 -19.21 16.59 15.06
N GLY A 382 -18.87 17.73 15.66
CA GLY A 382 -18.88 17.92 17.11
C GLY A 382 -17.82 17.11 17.92
N GLN A 383 -17.06 16.21 17.30
CA GLN A 383 -16.10 15.33 18.01
C GLN A 383 -14.65 15.84 18.01
N VAL A 384 -14.40 17.03 17.44
CA VAL A 384 -13.04 17.56 17.25
C VAL A 384 -12.88 18.90 17.98
N ALA A 385 -11.85 18.99 18.82
CA ALA A 385 -11.37 20.24 19.39
C ALA A 385 -10.09 20.69 18.68
N LEU A 386 -9.88 21.99 18.50
CA LEU A 386 -8.66 22.52 17.87
C LEU A 386 -7.79 23.22 18.92
N SER A 387 -6.48 22.98 18.87
CA SER A 387 -5.49 23.65 19.72
C SER A 387 -4.19 23.85 18.97
N SER A 388 -3.76 25.10 18.80
CA SER A 388 -2.51 25.44 18.10
C SER A 388 -2.36 24.78 16.72
N GLY A 389 -3.46 24.68 15.96
CA GLY A 389 -3.47 24.02 14.65
C GLY A 389 -3.55 22.49 14.67
N ILE A 390 -3.53 21.87 15.85
CA ILE A 390 -3.66 20.43 16.05
C ILE A 390 -5.11 20.10 16.38
N GLN A 391 -5.69 19.18 15.62
CA GLN A 391 -7.06 18.73 15.74
C GLN A 391 -7.10 17.51 16.67
N ARG A 392 -7.76 17.63 17.82
CA ARG A 392 -7.90 16.60 18.83
C ARG A 392 -9.27 15.96 18.68
N TRP A 393 -9.29 14.76 18.16
CA TRP A 393 -10.50 13.98 17.92
C TRP A 393 -10.72 12.96 19.03
N THR A 394 -11.94 12.90 19.54
CA THR A 394 -12.37 11.91 20.53
C THR A 394 -12.92 10.68 19.81
N VAL A 395 -12.31 9.52 20.06
CA VAL A 395 -12.70 8.25 19.41
C VAL A 395 -14.11 7.84 19.85
N PRO A 396 -15.08 7.66 18.93
CA PRO A 396 -16.46 7.36 19.29
C PRO A 396 -16.70 5.89 19.65
N HIS A 397 -15.86 4.97 19.16
CA HIS A 397 -16.03 3.53 19.32
C HIS A 397 -14.71 2.82 19.63
N THR A 398 -14.72 1.87 20.55
CA THR A 398 -13.56 0.99 20.76
C THR A 398 -13.47 -0.01 19.62
N GLY A 399 -12.30 -0.15 19.01
CA GLY A 399 -12.10 -1.14 17.97
C GLY A 399 -10.90 -0.90 17.07
N GLU A 400 -10.84 -1.65 15.98
CA GLU A 400 -9.82 -1.47 14.94
C GLU A 400 -10.21 -0.36 13.96
N TYR A 401 -9.28 0.56 13.72
CA TYR A 401 -9.36 1.65 12.76
C TYR A 401 -8.27 1.52 11.70
N ARG A 402 -8.60 1.83 10.45
CA ARG A 402 -7.61 2.05 9.39
C ARG A 402 -7.34 3.53 9.29
N ILE A 403 -6.07 3.91 9.45
CA ILE A 403 -5.63 5.30 9.37
C ILE A 403 -4.73 5.44 8.15
N GLU A 404 -5.09 6.35 7.26
CA GLU A 404 -4.32 6.77 6.10
C GLU A 404 -3.90 8.23 6.30
N ALA A 405 -2.59 8.49 6.29
CA ALA A 405 -2.00 9.81 6.47
C ALA A 405 -1.15 10.18 5.26
N ILE A 406 -1.36 11.38 4.72
CA ILE A 406 -0.62 11.93 3.59
C ILE A 406 0.19 13.15 4.03
N GLY A 407 1.49 13.16 3.76
CA GLY A 407 2.36 14.32 3.98
C GLY A 407 2.18 15.38 2.89
N ALA A 408 2.46 16.64 3.20
CA ALA A 408 2.30 17.71 2.23
C ALA A 408 3.44 17.77 1.20
N SER A 409 3.16 18.30 0.01
CA SER A 409 4.21 18.55 -0.98
C SER A 409 5.06 19.77 -0.59
N GLY A 410 6.32 19.78 -1.02
CA GLY A 410 7.15 20.98 -1.04
C GLY A 410 6.61 22.04 -2.01
N GLY A 411 7.15 23.25 -1.90
CA GLY A 411 6.95 24.28 -2.90
C GLY A 411 7.95 24.15 -4.07
N PHE A 412 7.68 24.87 -5.15
CA PHE A 412 8.54 24.93 -6.34
C PHE A 412 8.66 26.37 -6.86
N SER A 413 9.68 26.64 -7.67
CA SER A 413 9.93 27.93 -8.32
C SER A 413 9.31 28.02 -9.72
N GLU A 414 8.99 29.22 -10.20
CA GLU A 414 8.46 29.41 -11.58
C GLU A 414 9.42 28.90 -12.65
N ASP A 415 10.71 29.10 -12.47
CA ASP A 415 11.74 28.68 -13.43
C ASP A 415 11.98 27.16 -13.46
N SER A 416 11.37 26.38 -12.55
CA SER A 416 11.50 24.92 -12.59
C SER A 416 10.66 24.37 -13.75
N ILE A 417 11.21 23.44 -14.52
CA ILE A 417 10.42 22.72 -15.55
C ILE A 417 9.39 21.84 -14.84
N ILE A 418 9.81 21.17 -13.76
CA ILE A 418 8.91 20.48 -12.86
C ILE A 418 8.09 21.48 -12.03
N LYS A 419 6.76 21.42 -12.15
CA LYS A 419 5.82 22.31 -11.45
C LYS A 419 5.27 21.69 -10.16
N ASN A 420 6.11 20.93 -9.48
CA ASN A 420 5.85 20.30 -8.19
C ASN A 420 7.12 20.38 -7.33
N GLY A 421 6.93 20.45 -6.01
CA GLY A 421 8.04 20.36 -5.07
C GLY A 421 8.44 18.90 -4.85
N GLY A 422 9.24 18.65 -3.80
CA GLY A 422 9.36 17.32 -3.24
C GLY A 422 7.97 16.76 -2.90
N ARG A 423 7.75 15.49 -3.16
CA ARG A 423 6.45 14.84 -2.97
C ARG A 423 6.32 14.33 -1.54
N GLY A 424 5.14 14.48 -0.93
CA GLY A 424 4.86 13.95 0.41
C GLY A 424 4.62 12.43 0.41
N ALA A 425 4.86 11.76 1.53
CA ALA A 425 4.65 10.32 1.67
C ALA A 425 3.17 10.00 1.94
N ARG A 426 2.78 8.76 1.63
CA ARG A 426 1.49 8.15 2.00
C ARG A 426 1.76 7.01 2.95
N MET A 427 1.18 7.06 4.13
CA MET A 427 1.35 6.04 5.17
C MET A 427 -0.02 5.49 5.56
N ILE A 428 -0.16 4.17 5.59
CA ILE A 428 -1.41 3.53 6.00
C ILE A 428 -1.13 2.42 7.01
N GLY A 429 -1.95 2.30 8.05
CA GLY A 429 -1.89 1.20 9.00
C GLY A 429 -3.22 0.95 9.68
N ASN A 430 -3.36 -0.22 10.30
CA ASN A 430 -4.45 -0.56 11.18
C ASN A 430 -4.03 -0.42 12.64
N PHE A 431 -4.91 0.15 13.46
CA PHE A 431 -4.68 0.49 14.86
C PHE A 431 -5.89 0.15 15.70
N HIS A 432 -5.66 -0.42 16.88
CA HIS A 432 -6.70 -0.55 17.89
C HIS A 432 -6.80 0.76 18.69
N LEU A 433 -7.96 1.42 18.62
CA LEU A 433 -8.27 2.63 19.38
C LEU A 433 -9.39 2.34 20.38
N THR A 434 -9.35 3.00 21.52
CA THR A 434 -10.38 2.85 22.56
C THR A 434 -11.35 4.03 22.50
N LYS A 435 -12.64 3.80 22.75
CA LYS A 435 -13.63 4.87 22.92
C LYS A 435 -13.13 5.90 23.94
N ASP A 436 -13.42 7.16 23.67
CA ASP A 436 -13.04 8.33 24.47
C ASP A 436 -11.52 8.62 24.51
N GLU A 437 -10.70 7.83 23.81
CA GLU A 437 -9.30 8.13 23.58
C GLU A 437 -9.15 9.38 22.70
N ILE A 438 -8.20 10.26 23.04
CA ILE A 438 -7.91 11.46 22.26
C ILE A 438 -6.79 11.18 21.25
N ILE A 439 -7.11 11.37 19.98
CA ILE A 439 -6.16 11.29 18.87
C ILE A 439 -5.87 12.70 18.36
N SER A 440 -4.61 13.10 18.45
CA SER A 440 -4.11 14.37 17.94
C SER A 440 -3.70 14.24 16.48
N VAL A 441 -4.33 15.02 15.61
CA VAL A 441 -4.12 15.06 14.17
C VAL A 441 -3.56 16.43 13.77
N LEU A 442 -2.33 16.45 13.27
CA LEU A 442 -1.72 17.62 12.65
C LEU A 442 -1.63 17.35 11.14
N VAL A 443 -2.33 18.14 10.34
CA VAL A 443 -2.30 18.01 8.89
C VAL A 443 -1.24 18.92 8.29
N GLY A 444 -0.25 18.32 7.62
CA GLY A 444 0.85 19.04 6.99
C GLY A 444 0.35 19.99 5.91
N GLN A 445 0.96 21.17 5.80
CA GLN A 445 0.64 22.15 4.78
C GLN A 445 1.72 22.23 3.72
N LYS A 446 1.30 22.52 2.48
CA LYS A 446 2.21 22.68 1.33
C LYS A 446 3.21 23.81 1.58
N GLY A 447 4.47 23.56 1.23
CA GLY A 447 5.50 24.60 1.20
C GLY A 447 5.17 25.68 0.18
N LYS A 448 5.37 26.95 0.55
CA LYS A 448 5.07 28.08 -0.35
C LYS A 448 6.31 28.44 -1.18
N ARG A 449 6.06 29.01 -2.35
CA ARG A 449 7.07 29.69 -3.17
C ARG A 449 7.49 31.01 -2.50
N GLY A 450 8.72 31.46 -2.71
CA GLY A 450 9.12 32.82 -2.33
C GLY A 450 8.37 33.91 -3.11
N SER A 451 8.59 35.17 -2.72
CA SER A 451 8.00 36.35 -3.38
C SER A 451 8.80 36.75 -4.64
N HIS A 452 8.13 37.34 -5.65
CA HIS A 452 8.66 37.96 -6.90
C HIS A 452 10.13 37.70 -7.26
N ASN A 453 10.37 37.03 -8.40
CA ASN A 453 11.68 36.57 -8.87
C ASN A 453 12.36 35.52 -7.97
N SER A 454 11.63 34.92 -7.02
CA SER A 454 12.17 33.87 -6.16
C SER A 454 12.33 32.53 -6.87
N GLN A 455 13.55 32.06 -7.01
CA GLN A 455 13.90 30.79 -7.66
C GLN A 455 13.90 29.60 -6.69
N THR A 456 13.32 29.76 -5.50
CA THR A 456 13.38 28.79 -4.40
C THR A 456 12.07 28.71 -3.64
N ALA A 457 11.89 27.65 -2.87
CA ALA A 457 10.66 27.37 -2.14
C ALA A 457 10.90 26.68 -0.80
N GLY A 458 9.92 26.78 0.09
CA GLY A 458 9.92 26.11 1.40
C GLY A 458 9.54 24.63 1.29
N GLY A 459 9.90 23.86 2.31
CA GLY A 459 9.48 22.46 2.44
C GLY A 459 8.02 22.34 2.88
N GLY A 460 7.38 21.24 2.49
CA GLY A 460 6.07 20.84 2.97
C GLY A 460 6.16 20.27 4.38
N GLY A 461 5.10 20.45 5.17
CA GLY A 461 5.05 19.85 6.50
C GLY A 461 4.66 18.38 6.48
N GLY A 462 5.09 17.66 7.51
CA GLY A 462 4.62 16.32 7.80
C GLY A 462 3.19 16.31 8.34
N THR A 463 2.53 15.18 8.20
CA THR A 463 1.19 14.92 8.75
C THR A 463 1.32 13.90 9.87
N PHE A 464 0.78 14.21 11.05
CA PHE A 464 1.00 13.46 12.28
C PHE A 464 -0.34 12.98 12.86
N VAL A 465 -0.41 11.71 13.20
CA VAL A 465 -1.50 11.11 13.98
C VAL A 465 -0.89 10.47 15.22
N VAL A 466 -1.26 11.03 16.38
CA VAL A 466 -0.57 10.79 17.65
C VAL A 466 -1.62 10.47 18.71
N ARG A 467 -1.42 9.36 19.42
CA ARG A 467 -2.20 9.00 20.61
C ARG A 467 -1.81 9.91 21.76
N GLY A 468 -2.79 10.61 22.32
CA GLY A 468 -2.56 11.68 23.28
C GLY A 468 -1.71 12.79 22.66
N SER A 469 -0.58 13.13 23.29
CA SER A 469 0.38 14.14 22.80
C SER A 469 1.75 13.58 22.40
N ASN A 470 2.08 12.33 22.78
CA ASN A 470 3.46 11.84 22.75
C ASN A 470 3.68 10.48 22.11
N THR A 471 2.62 9.73 21.79
CA THR A 471 2.76 8.38 21.23
C THR A 471 2.39 8.40 19.75
N PRO A 472 3.37 8.50 18.83
CA PRO A 472 3.07 8.52 17.40
C PRO A 472 2.45 7.19 16.98
N LEU A 473 1.32 7.23 16.27
CA LEU A 473 0.72 6.06 15.64
C LEU A 473 1.21 5.94 14.20
N ILE A 474 1.05 7.03 13.45
CA ILE A 474 1.44 7.13 12.06
C ILE A 474 1.77 8.58 11.70
N ILE A 475 2.88 8.77 10.98
CA ILE A 475 3.37 10.07 10.54
C ILE A 475 3.83 9.94 9.10
N ALA A 476 3.32 10.80 8.23
CA ALA A 476 3.72 10.87 6.84
C ALA A 476 4.63 12.09 6.62
N GLY A 477 5.84 11.85 6.12
CA GLY A 477 6.82 12.91 5.82
C GLY A 477 6.35 13.85 4.71
N GLY A 478 6.64 15.13 4.84
CA GLY A 478 6.45 16.15 3.83
C GLY A 478 7.64 16.22 2.86
N GLY A 479 7.39 16.69 1.64
CA GLY A 479 8.44 16.85 0.64
C GLY A 479 9.28 18.13 0.81
N GLY A 480 10.53 18.10 0.37
CA GLY A 480 11.43 19.26 0.39
C GLY A 480 11.09 20.31 -0.68
N GLY A 481 11.48 21.56 -0.43
CA GLY A 481 11.36 22.63 -1.40
C GLY A 481 12.34 22.48 -2.56
N ILE A 482 12.00 22.99 -3.74
CA ILE A 482 12.80 22.85 -4.96
C ILE A 482 13.26 24.21 -5.50
N LYS A 483 14.46 24.23 -6.08
CA LYS A 483 15.08 25.37 -6.80
C LYS A 483 15.55 24.94 -8.19
N LYS A 484 14.90 25.48 -9.23
CA LYS A 484 15.22 25.32 -10.67
C LYS A 484 15.48 23.90 -11.15
N MET A 485 14.77 22.90 -10.63
CA MET A 485 15.00 21.54 -11.10
C MET A 485 14.30 21.29 -12.44
N SER A 486 14.99 20.58 -13.31
CA SER A 486 14.47 20.06 -14.58
C SER A 486 13.85 18.67 -14.42
N GLU A 487 14.27 17.93 -13.40
CA GLU A 487 13.86 16.55 -13.12
C GLU A 487 13.61 16.35 -11.62
N GLN A 488 12.71 15.42 -11.26
CA GLN A 488 12.44 15.07 -9.87
C GLN A 488 13.61 14.26 -9.31
N HIS A 489 14.08 14.62 -8.12
CA HIS A 489 15.16 13.88 -7.46
C HIS A 489 14.62 13.17 -6.20
N PRO A 490 14.86 11.86 -6.02
CA PRO A 490 14.31 11.08 -4.89
C PRO A 490 14.65 11.67 -3.52
N GLY A 491 15.84 12.27 -3.38
CA GLY A 491 16.24 12.95 -2.15
C GLY A 491 15.35 14.12 -1.74
N CYS A 492 14.62 14.74 -2.67
CA CYS A 492 13.67 15.82 -2.37
C CYS A 492 12.33 15.29 -1.84
N ASP A 493 11.99 14.06 -2.20
CA ASP A 493 10.73 13.46 -1.80
C ASP A 493 10.82 12.94 -0.36
N ALA A 494 9.67 12.83 0.29
CA ALA A 494 9.57 12.23 1.61
C ALA A 494 9.96 10.76 1.59
N SER A 495 10.55 10.32 2.70
CA SER A 495 10.96 8.93 2.92
C SER A 495 9.85 8.16 3.66
N ILE A 496 9.62 6.90 3.30
CA ILE A 496 8.77 5.98 4.08
C ILE A 496 9.49 5.44 5.33
N ASN A 497 10.81 5.63 5.41
CA ASN A 497 11.61 5.27 6.58
C ASN A 497 11.62 6.40 7.61
N THR A 498 12.02 6.08 8.83
CA THR A 498 12.11 7.03 9.95
C THR A 498 13.12 8.14 9.74
N THR A 499 14.14 7.94 8.90
CA THR A 499 15.15 8.95 8.57
C THR A 499 14.69 9.88 7.46
N GLY A 500 14.90 11.18 7.64
CA GLY A 500 14.74 12.17 6.59
C GLY A 500 15.84 12.08 5.53
N ASN A 501 15.58 12.63 4.36
CA ASN A 501 16.55 12.68 3.26
C ASN A 501 17.43 13.93 3.34
N ALA A 502 18.59 13.92 2.69
CA ALA A 502 19.53 15.05 2.65
C ALA A 502 19.16 16.16 1.63
N GLY A 503 18.39 15.82 0.60
CA GLY A 503 18.14 16.70 -0.56
C GLY A 503 19.25 16.61 -1.62
N ASN A 504 19.04 17.28 -2.76
CA ASN A 504 19.93 17.23 -3.92
C ASN A 504 20.93 18.40 -3.92
N ASN A 505 22.17 18.13 -4.35
CA ASN A 505 23.31 19.05 -4.29
C ASN A 505 23.55 19.61 -2.88
N SER A 506 23.34 18.74 -1.87
CA SER A 506 23.40 19.10 -0.46
C SER A 506 24.52 18.37 0.31
N PRO A 507 25.80 18.68 0.04
CA PRO A 507 26.93 17.91 0.56
C PRO A 507 27.07 17.92 2.09
N LEU A 508 26.45 18.88 2.79
CA LEU A 508 26.52 19.00 4.27
C LEU A 508 25.15 18.90 4.96
N GLY A 509 24.04 18.90 4.21
CA GLY A 509 22.69 18.89 4.77
C GLY A 509 22.17 17.48 4.90
N SER A 510 22.44 16.78 5.99
CA SER A 510 21.83 15.47 6.23
C SER A 510 20.39 15.60 6.70
N GLY A 511 19.56 14.62 6.35
CA GLY A 511 18.25 14.47 6.98
C GLY A 511 18.39 14.08 8.45
N GLY A 512 17.37 14.40 9.24
CA GLY A 512 17.29 14.01 10.63
C GLY A 512 17.08 12.51 10.79
N SER A 513 17.38 12.00 11.97
CA SER A 513 17.18 10.62 12.39
C SER A 513 16.59 10.56 13.79
N ASN A 514 16.00 9.42 14.16
CA ASN A 514 15.45 9.18 15.51
C ASN A 514 14.51 10.29 16.00
N GLY A 515 13.69 10.83 15.10
CA GLY A 515 12.72 11.85 15.42
C GLY A 515 13.28 13.28 15.50
N HIS A 516 14.54 13.49 15.13
CA HIS A 516 15.18 14.81 15.12
C HIS A 516 14.94 15.58 13.81
N GLY A 517 15.06 16.90 13.87
CA GLY A 517 15.00 17.75 12.69
C GLY A 517 16.20 17.60 11.77
N GLY A 518 16.06 18.07 10.54
CA GLY A 518 17.10 18.03 9.53
C GLY A 518 18.23 19.02 9.80
N GLN A 519 19.42 18.68 9.31
CA GLN A 519 20.62 19.51 9.47
C GLN A 519 20.66 20.65 8.45
N LYS A 520 21.34 21.73 8.81
CA LYS A 520 21.64 22.85 7.90
C LYS A 520 22.71 22.44 6.89
N ASN A 521 22.84 23.20 5.81
CA ASN A 521 23.78 22.89 4.74
C ASN A 521 24.73 24.06 4.43
N GLY A 522 25.61 24.34 5.39
CA GLY A 522 26.60 25.41 5.27
C GLY A 522 26.00 26.83 5.32
N TRP A 523 26.66 27.76 4.64
CA TRP A 523 26.26 29.17 4.61
C TRP A 523 25.16 29.37 3.57
N ASN A 524 24.19 30.23 3.89
CA ASN A 524 23.14 30.63 2.94
C ASN A 524 22.19 29.50 2.49
N SER A 525 22.13 28.37 3.21
CA SER A 525 21.16 27.31 2.95
C SER A 525 19.73 27.72 3.32
N GLY A 526 18.77 26.88 2.97
CA GLY A 526 17.45 26.88 3.63
C GLY A 526 17.55 26.37 5.07
N GLY A 527 16.40 26.30 5.75
CA GLY A 527 16.26 25.63 7.03
C GLY A 527 15.98 24.13 6.87
N GLY A 528 16.43 23.34 7.84
CA GLY A 528 16.05 21.92 7.93
C GLY A 528 14.58 21.76 8.31
N GLY A 529 13.97 20.63 7.96
CA GLY A 529 12.63 20.28 8.45
C GLY A 529 12.64 19.96 9.95
N GLY A 530 11.52 20.16 10.62
CA GLY A 530 11.26 19.70 11.98
C GLY A 530 10.98 18.19 12.03
N GLY A 531 11.43 17.55 13.10
CA GLY A 531 11.08 16.16 13.43
C GLY A 531 9.98 16.07 14.47
N PHE A 532 9.72 14.88 14.97
CA PHE A 532 8.74 14.64 16.03
C PHE A 532 9.23 15.23 17.37
N TYR A 533 10.50 15.04 17.71
CA TYR A 533 11.08 15.44 18.99
C TYR A 533 11.82 16.79 18.98
N LYS A 534 12.47 17.14 17.87
CA LYS A 534 13.34 18.33 17.78
C LYS A 534 13.09 19.15 16.52
N ASN A 535 13.36 20.44 16.62
CA ASN A 535 13.32 21.39 15.51
C ASN A 535 14.40 21.09 14.46
N GLY A 536 14.15 21.53 13.23
CA GLY A 536 15.16 21.61 12.18
C GLY A 536 16.19 22.69 12.48
N GLN A 537 17.39 22.54 11.94
CA GLN A 537 18.45 23.53 12.13
C GLN A 537 18.23 24.77 11.25
N ASP A 538 18.51 25.93 11.83
CA ASP A 538 18.59 27.21 11.11
C ASP A 538 19.85 27.28 10.23
N SER A 539 19.71 27.97 9.10
CA SER A 539 20.86 28.34 8.27
C SER A 539 21.79 29.33 8.99
N THR A 540 23.09 29.24 8.71
CA THR A 540 24.10 30.19 9.23
C THR A 540 24.43 31.30 8.23
N CYS A 541 24.82 32.49 8.73
CA CYS A 541 25.35 33.60 7.93
C CYS A 541 26.61 34.23 8.52
N LYS A 542 27.60 34.58 7.68
CA LYS A 542 28.93 35.09 8.07
C LYS A 542 29.00 36.61 8.32
N MET A 543 28.02 37.41 7.90
CA MET A 543 28.11 38.88 7.96
C MET A 543 27.23 39.49 9.05
N GLN A 544 27.69 40.62 9.61
CA GLN A 544 27.07 41.39 10.69
C GLN A 544 25.68 41.97 10.30
N HIS A 545 25.38 42.06 9.00
CA HIS A 545 24.08 42.49 8.44
C HIS A 545 23.43 41.42 7.56
N CYS A 546 23.21 40.25 8.12
CA CYS A 546 22.41 39.24 7.44
C CYS A 546 20.92 39.49 7.67
N GLY A 547 20.16 39.74 6.60
CA GLY A 547 18.70 39.72 6.61
C GLY A 547 18.11 38.37 7.06
N GLU A 548 16.83 38.14 6.81
CA GLU A 548 16.14 36.95 7.34
C GLU A 548 16.80 35.63 6.90
N LYS A 549 17.27 34.85 7.88
CA LYS A 549 17.89 33.53 7.68
C LYS A 549 16.81 32.50 7.33
N GLY A 550 17.17 31.47 6.55
CA GLY A 550 16.31 30.30 6.41
C GLY A 550 16.21 29.60 7.75
N LYS A 551 15.02 29.63 8.36
CA LYS A 551 14.78 29.00 9.67
C LYS A 551 14.31 27.57 9.52
N GLY A 552 14.77 26.72 10.42
CA GLY A 552 14.27 25.36 10.52
C GLY A 552 12.79 25.32 10.89
N GLY A 553 12.10 24.28 10.47
CA GLY A 553 10.74 24.01 10.94
C GLY A 553 10.75 23.58 12.41
N LEU A 554 9.75 23.99 13.17
CA LEU A 554 9.56 23.48 14.53
C LEU A 554 9.10 22.03 14.48
N GLY A 555 9.55 21.24 15.45
CA GLY A 555 9.11 19.86 15.59
C GLY A 555 7.67 19.75 16.10
N TYR A 556 7.09 18.55 16.03
CA TYR A 556 5.71 18.31 16.46
C TYR A 556 5.47 18.74 17.92
N HIS A 557 6.36 18.35 18.84
CA HIS A 557 6.26 18.75 20.25
C HIS A 557 6.42 20.25 20.49
N GLN A 558 6.96 20.99 19.52
CA GLN A 558 7.08 22.44 19.55
C GLN A 558 5.94 23.14 18.77
N GLY A 559 4.87 22.41 18.45
CA GLY A 559 3.69 22.93 17.76
C GLY A 559 3.74 22.80 16.24
N GLY A 560 4.82 22.26 15.67
CA GLY A 560 4.91 21.95 14.24
C GLY A 560 4.88 23.17 13.30
N GLU A 561 5.16 24.38 13.79
CA GLU A 561 5.21 25.58 12.94
C GLU A 561 6.24 25.43 11.81
N GLY A 562 5.87 25.82 10.60
CA GLY A 562 6.80 25.89 9.48
C GLY A 562 7.88 26.95 9.70
N GLY A 563 9.07 26.71 9.16
CA GLY A 563 10.19 27.65 9.22
C GLY A 563 9.84 29.00 8.60
N GLN A 564 10.37 30.06 9.21
CA GLN A 564 10.20 31.44 8.74
C GLN A 564 10.56 31.54 7.26
N ASN A 565 9.72 32.25 6.50
CA ASN A 565 9.74 32.33 5.05
C ASN A 565 9.31 31.06 4.33
N ARG A 566 7.98 30.86 4.27
CA ARG A 566 7.32 29.96 3.32
C ARG A 566 7.43 28.44 3.63
N GLY A 567 7.95 28.04 4.78
CA GLY A 567 7.82 26.65 5.27
C GLY A 567 6.36 26.29 5.54
N GLY A 568 5.97 25.04 5.25
CA GLY A 568 4.64 24.53 5.54
C GLY A 568 4.48 24.12 7.01
N PHE A 569 3.32 24.39 7.60
CA PHE A 569 2.91 23.85 8.90
C PHE A 569 3.02 22.32 8.90
N GLY A 570 3.43 21.73 10.02
CA GLY A 570 3.95 20.36 10.11
C GLY A 570 5.48 20.28 10.04
N GLY A 571 6.17 21.38 10.36
CA GLY A 571 7.63 21.43 10.46
C GLY A 571 8.37 21.56 9.12
N GLY A 572 7.75 22.04 8.05
CA GLY A 572 8.45 22.32 6.80
C GLY A 572 9.47 23.45 7.00
N GLY A 573 10.72 23.24 6.59
CA GLY A 573 11.80 24.23 6.66
C GLY A 573 11.54 25.44 5.77
N GLY A 574 11.95 26.61 6.26
CA GLY A 574 11.85 27.87 5.54
C GLY A 574 12.94 28.02 4.48
N LEU A 575 12.65 28.80 3.43
CA LEU A 575 13.67 29.25 2.49
C LEU A 575 14.40 30.47 3.05
N ARG A 576 15.59 30.76 2.54
CA ARG A 576 16.27 32.03 2.83
C ARG A 576 15.94 33.07 1.74
N THR A 577 15.76 34.33 2.13
CA THR A 577 15.51 35.44 1.20
C THR A 577 16.60 35.55 0.13
N GLU A 578 16.30 36.24 -0.99
CA GLU A 578 17.23 36.46 -2.13
C GLU A 578 17.65 35.18 -2.89
N ASN A 579 16.72 34.29 -3.27
CA ASN A 579 17.03 33.14 -4.14
C ASN A 579 17.99 32.11 -3.57
N ARG A 580 18.05 31.99 -2.24
CA ARG A 580 18.99 31.10 -1.55
C ARG A 580 18.41 29.68 -1.37
N GLY A 581 19.04 28.86 -0.53
CA GLY A 581 18.74 27.43 -0.46
C GLY A 581 17.27 27.12 -0.11
N PRO A 582 16.69 26.05 -0.69
CA PRO A 582 15.33 25.61 -0.39
C PRO A 582 15.22 24.90 0.98
N GLY A 583 14.03 24.89 1.56
CA GLY A 583 13.76 24.29 2.87
C GLY A 583 13.53 22.77 2.84
N GLY A 584 13.93 22.07 3.89
CA GLY A 584 13.66 20.64 4.06
C GLY A 584 12.21 20.32 4.45
N GLY A 585 11.70 19.15 4.13
CA GLY A 585 10.34 18.72 4.50
C GLY A 585 10.24 18.32 5.98
N GLY A 586 9.10 18.57 6.63
CA GLY A 586 8.85 18.09 8.00
C GLY A 586 8.44 16.62 8.04
N GLY A 587 8.47 15.98 9.21
CA GLY A 587 8.07 14.57 9.33
C GLY A 587 8.38 13.96 10.70
N TYR A 588 8.42 12.63 10.78
CA TYR A 588 8.92 11.95 11.98
C TYR A 588 10.35 12.39 12.24
N SER A 589 11.23 12.34 11.24
CA SER A 589 12.47 13.11 11.24
C SER A 589 12.41 14.16 10.14
N GLY A 590 13.04 15.31 10.37
CA GLY A 590 13.03 16.39 9.39
C GLY A 590 13.98 16.14 8.22
N GLY A 591 13.65 16.62 7.03
CA GLY A 591 14.52 16.58 5.86
C GLY A 591 15.63 17.64 5.92
N GLY A 592 16.77 17.35 5.30
CA GLY A 592 17.94 18.22 5.26
C GLY A 592 17.69 19.54 4.55
N ALA A 593 18.42 20.58 4.93
CA ALA A 593 18.36 21.86 4.25
C ALA A 593 18.97 21.81 2.85
N GLY A 594 18.35 22.47 1.88
CA GLY A 594 18.90 22.61 0.53
C GLY A 594 20.05 23.60 0.47
N ALA A 595 21.08 23.29 -0.32
CA ALA A 595 22.21 24.19 -0.56
C ALA A 595 21.79 25.44 -1.35
N ASN A 596 22.57 26.52 -1.26
CA ASN A 596 22.45 27.63 -2.21
C ASN A 596 23.20 27.31 -3.52
N LYS A 597 22.66 26.40 -4.32
CA LYS A 597 23.17 26.08 -5.67
C LYS A 597 22.15 26.48 -6.73
N HIS A 598 22.58 26.54 -7.99
CA HIS A 598 21.69 26.88 -9.12
C HIS A 598 20.54 25.88 -9.25
N ILE A 599 20.83 24.59 -9.06
CA ILE A 599 19.87 23.48 -9.06
C ILE A 599 20.03 22.76 -7.73
N SER A 600 18.98 22.71 -6.91
CA SER A 600 19.03 22.04 -5.61
C SER A 600 17.64 21.81 -5.05
N CYS A 601 17.53 20.96 -4.04
CA CYS A 601 16.33 20.82 -3.25
C CYS A 601 16.65 20.54 -1.78
N GLY A 602 15.72 20.89 -0.90
CA GLY A 602 15.73 20.40 0.47
C GLY A 602 15.39 18.92 0.47
N GLY A 603 15.85 18.20 1.48
CA GLY A 603 15.48 16.81 1.67
C GLY A 603 14.03 16.66 2.09
N GLY A 604 13.36 15.58 1.68
CA GLY A 604 12.05 15.24 2.25
C GLY A 604 12.15 14.66 3.67
N GLY A 605 11.07 14.81 4.45
CA GLY A 605 10.99 14.29 5.81
C GLY A 605 10.86 12.76 5.87
N GLY A 606 11.28 12.18 6.99
CA GLY A 606 11.06 10.77 7.31
C GLY A 606 9.64 10.52 7.81
N SER A 607 9.17 9.29 7.65
CA SER A 607 7.85 8.82 8.06
C SER A 607 7.91 7.79 9.19
N PHE A 608 6.79 7.49 9.82
CA PHE A 608 6.70 6.51 10.90
C PHE A 608 5.35 5.80 10.86
N ASN A 609 5.32 4.50 11.13
CA ASN A 609 4.08 3.73 11.17
C ASN A 609 4.29 2.49 12.03
N VAL A 610 3.57 2.40 13.15
CA VAL A 610 3.56 1.21 14.04
C VAL A 610 2.31 0.35 13.86
N GLY A 611 1.43 0.73 12.94
CA GLY A 611 0.21 -0.01 12.65
C GLY A 611 0.50 -1.36 12.01
N THR A 612 -0.47 -2.26 12.08
CA THR A 612 -0.43 -3.51 11.31
C THR A 612 -0.98 -3.29 9.90
N ASN A 613 -0.80 -4.26 9.00
CA ASN A 613 -1.30 -4.20 7.62
C ASN A 613 -0.92 -2.89 6.89
N GLN A 614 0.36 -2.55 6.98
CA GLN A 614 0.87 -1.28 6.48
C GLN A 614 0.80 -1.21 4.96
N CYS A 615 0.53 -0.01 4.47
CA CYS A 615 0.73 0.33 3.07
C CYS A 615 1.38 1.69 2.98
N ASN A 616 2.69 1.70 2.80
CA ASN A 616 3.47 2.93 2.77
C ASN A 616 4.02 3.13 1.38
N GLU A 617 3.80 4.31 0.84
CA GLU A 617 4.24 4.70 -0.49
C GLU A 617 4.98 6.02 -0.36
N CYS A 618 6.25 6.03 -0.76
CA CYS A 618 6.98 7.28 -0.81
C CYS A 618 6.44 8.13 -1.95
N CYS A 619 6.58 9.45 -1.82
CA CYS A 619 6.45 10.34 -2.95
C CYS A 619 5.06 10.37 -3.63
N TYR A 620 3.98 10.15 -2.87
CA TYR A 620 2.60 10.09 -3.35
C TYR A 620 2.02 11.49 -3.66
N ASN A 621 2.15 12.43 -2.71
CA ASN A 621 1.49 13.73 -2.83
C ASN A 621 2.36 14.73 -3.59
N SER A 622 2.09 14.88 -4.89
CA SER A 622 2.86 15.75 -5.76
C SER A 622 2.46 17.22 -5.68
N THR A 623 1.22 17.51 -5.31
CA THR A 623 0.73 18.89 -5.23
C THR A 623 -0.36 18.98 -4.16
N GLY A 624 -0.06 19.61 -3.04
CA GLY A 624 -1.10 19.95 -2.08
C GLY A 624 -0.69 19.82 -0.62
N HIS A 625 -1.67 20.13 0.22
CA HIS A 625 -1.61 19.86 1.64
C HIS A 625 -1.71 18.35 1.90
N GLY A 626 -1.36 17.94 3.11
CA GLY A 626 -1.67 16.61 3.59
C GLY A 626 -3.15 16.46 3.93
N TRP A 627 -3.51 15.26 4.37
CA TRP A 627 -4.81 14.94 4.96
C TRP A 627 -4.69 13.61 5.72
N VAL A 628 -5.68 13.31 6.56
CA VAL A 628 -5.80 12.03 7.26
C VAL A 628 -7.21 11.51 7.07
N ASN A 629 -7.35 10.25 6.68
CA ASN A 629 -8.63 9.56 6.67
C ASN A 629 -8.60 8.42 7.69
N ILE A 630 -9.56 8.40 8.61
CA ILE A 630 -9.71 7.40 9.66
C ILE A 630 -11.02 6.66 9.43
N THR A 631 -10.95 5.35 9.19
CA THR A 631 -12.13 4.51 8.95
C THR A 631 -12.25 3.45 10.03
N PHE A 632 -13.41 3.38 10.70
CA PHE A 632 -13.70 2.32 11.65
C PHE A 632 -13.90 0.99 10.94
N LEU A 633 -13.27 -0.08 11.40
CA LEU A 633 -13.36 -1.40 10.79
C LEU A 633 -14.25 -2.37 11.58
N ARG A 634 -14.35 -2.25 12.91
CA ARG A 634 -13.76 -3.20 13.87
C ARG A 634 -14.23 -3.15 15.32
#